data_AF-A0A7V8ZG70-F1
#
_entry.id   AF-A0A7V8ZG70-F1
#
_cell.length_a   1.000
_cell.length_b   1.000
_cell.length_c   1.000
_cell.angle_alpha   90.00
_cell.angle_beta   90.00
_cell.angle_gamma   90.00
#
_symmetry.space_group_name_H-M   'P 1'
#
loop_
_entity.id
_entity.type
_entity.pdbx_description
1 polymer ?
#
loop_
_entity_poly.entity_id
_entity_poly.type
_entity_poly.pdbx_seq_one_letter_code
_entity_poly.pdbx_strand_id
1 'polypeptide(L)'
;MGDEPMVEAFLESLTDTSLYSIGAYFCDQHPELVEDVLAQSEQIETVGLARWAEQDGAEVEQAFQTLMTGLAIRYFSAVAGGGA
;
A
#
# COMPACT_ATOMS: atom_id res chain seq x y z
N MET A 1 -16.61 12.36 19.30
CA MET A 1 -16.04 11.06 19.67
C MET A 1 -17.02 10.00 19.22
N GLY A 2 -16.69 9.26 18.16
CA GLY A 2 -17.55 8.17 17.70
C GLY A 2 -17.39 7.68 16.25
N ASP A 3 -16.59 8.33 15.39
CA ASP A 3 -16.27 7.78 14.06
C ASP A 3 -15.12 6.76 14.10
N GLU A 4 -14.29 6.79 15.15
CA GLU A 4 -13.15 5.87 15.37
C GLU A 4 -13.48 4.37 15.25
N PRO A 5 -14.53 3.81 15.89
CA PRO A 5 -14.80 2.38 15.81
C PRO A 5 -15.28 1.91 14.43
N MET A 6 -15.88 2.81 13.62
CA MET A 6 -16.26 2.50 12.24
C MET A 6 -15.03 2.50 11.32
N VAL A 7 -14.12 3.46 11.52
CA VAL A 7 -12.85 3.52 10.81
C VAL A 7 -12.00 2.30 11.15
N GLU A 8 -11.90 1.91 12.42
CA GLU A 8 -11.19 0.70 12.85
C GLU A 8 -11.78 -0.57 12.23
N ALA A 9 -13.10 -0.79 12.29
CA ALA A 9 -13.72 -1.97 11.69
C ALA A 9 -13.64 -2.01 10.15
N PHE A 10 -13.71 -0.84 9.49
CA PHE A 10 -13.50 -0.73 8.05
C PHE A 10 -12.05 -1.05 7.68
N LEU A 11 -11.09 -0.48 8.42
CA LEU A 11 -9.67 -0.76 8.25
C LEU A 11 -9.37 -2.24 8.49
N GLU A 12 -9.93 -2.85 9.54
CA GLU A 12 -9.81 -4.28 9.87
C GLU A 12 -10.36 -5.16 8.72
N SER A 13 -11.52 -4.82 8.16
CA SER A 13 -12.10 -5.54 7.01
C SER A 13 -11.29 -5.40 5.70
N LEU A 14 -10.58 -4.29 5.50
CA LEU A 14 -9.67 -4.06 4.38
C LEU A 14 -8.31 -4.73 4.58
N THR A 15 -7.80 -4.75 5.81
CA THR A 15 -6.45 -5.24 6.16
C THR A 15 -6.37 -6.76 6.21
N ASP A 16 -7.33 -7.43 6.86
CA ASP A 16 -7.17 -8.85 7.19
C ASP A 16 -7.20 -9.80 5.99
N THR A 17 -7.88 -9.44 4.89
CA THR A 17 -7.97 -10.34 3.72
C THR A 17 -7.44 -9.73 2.43
N SER A 18 -7.57 -8.41 2.21
CA SER A 18 -7.17 -7.81 0.94
C SER A 18 -5.70 -7.38 0.93
N LEU A 19 -5.22 -6.63 1.93
CA LEU A 19 -3.84 -6.14 1.94
C LEU A 19 -2.81 -7.24 2.14
N TYR A 20 -3.03 -8.17 3.08
CA TYR A 20 -2.12 -9.32 3.25
C TYR A 20 -2.01 -10.14 1.96
N SER A 21 -3.15 -10.44 1.30
CA SER A 21 -3.18 -11.22 0.06
C SER A 21 -2.53 -10.48 -1.11
N ILE A 22 -2.77 -9.18 -1.24
CA ILE A 22 -2.14 -8.33 -2.27
C ILE A 22 -0.62 -8.29 -2.06
N GLY A 23 -0.17 -8.05 -0.83
CA GLY A 23 1.25 -8.00 -0.49
C GLY A 23 1.95 -9.34 -0.73
N ALA A 24 1.35 -10.43 -0.25
CA ALA A 24 1.87 -11.79 -0.46
C ALA A 24 1.94 -12.16 -1.95
N TYR A 25 0.86 -11.92 -2.70
CA TYR A 25 0.81 -12.20 -4.14
C TYR A 25 1.81 -11.38 -4.94
N PHE A 26 1.93 -10.08 -4.64
CA PHE A 26 2.86 -9.20 -5.33
C PHE A 26 4.33 -9.58 -5.05
N CYS A 27 4.66 -9.88 -3.79
CA CYS A 27 6.00 -10.32 -3.41
C CYS A 27 6.39 -11.66 -4.07
N ASP A 28 5.42 -12.55 -4.31
CA ASP A 28 5.65 -13.84 -4.97
C ASP A 28 5.79 -13.71 -6.50
N GLN A 29 4.93 -12.91 -7.13
CA GLN A 29 4.88 -12.80 -8.60
C GLN A 29 5.83 -11.78 -9.19
N HIS A 30 6.16 -10.72 -8.46
CA HIS A 30 6.99 -9.60 -8.93
C HIS A 30 8.02 -9.15 -7.88
N PRO A 31 8.88 -10.06 -7.37
CA PRO A 31 9.86 -9.72 -6.33
C PRO A 31 10.83 -8.61 -6.75
N GLU A 32 11.12 -8.49 -8.04
CA GLU A 32 12.01 -7.46 -8.60
C GLU A 32 11.44 -6.04 -8.56
N LEU A 33 10.11 -5.90 -8.47
CA LEU A 33 9.43 -4.59 -8.44
C LEU A 33 9.13 -4.12 -7.02
N VAL A 34 9.39 -4.94 -6.00
CA VAL A 34 9.06 -4.64 -4.60
C VAL A 34 9.72 -3.34 -4.13
N GLU A 35 11.04 -3.21 -4.30
CA GLU A 35 11.79 -2.02 -3.87
C GLU A 35 11.31 -0.75 -4.60
N ASP A 36 11.04 -0.86 -5.90
CA ASP A 36 10.58 0.26 -6.71
C ASP A 36 9.18 0.72 -6.29
N VAL A 37 8.26 -0.21 -6.04
CA VAL A 37 6.91 0.10 -5.56
C VAL A 37 6.95 0.69 -4.16
N LEU A 38 7.81 0.19 -3.27
CA LEU A 38 8.01 0.79 -1.95
C LEU A 38 8.49 2.24 -2.06
N ALA A 39 9.54 2.49 -2.85
CA ALA A 39 10.07 3.83 -3.05
C ALA A 39 9.05 4.80 -3.68
N GLN A 40 8.26 4.34 -4.66
CA GLN A 40 7.19 5.14 -5.25
C GLN A 40 6.07 5.42 -4.24
N SER A 41 5.69 4.42 -3.44
CA SER A 41 4.65 4.60 -2.41
C SER A 41 5.05 5.64 -1.35
N GLU A 42 6.32 5.66 -0.92
CA GLU A 42 6.84 6.66 0.03
C GLU A 42 6.87 8.07 -0.58
N GLN A 43 7.19 8.18 -1.87
CA GLN A 43 7.13 9.46 -2.58
C GLN A 43 5.67 9.95 -2.64
N ILE A 44 4.72 9.08 -2.98
CA ILE A 44 3.29 9.41 -3.01
C ILE A 44 2.81 9.90 -1.63
N GLU A 45 3.23 9.26 -0.54
CA GLU A 45 2.93 9.71 0.83
C GLU A 45 3.50 11.11 1.12
N THR A 46 4.69 11.40 0.61
CA THR A 46 5.38 12.67 0.84
C THR A 46 4.80 13.82 0.03
N VAL A 47 4.51 13.60 -1.27
CA VAL A 47 4.12 14.66 -2.20
C VAL A 47 2.61 14.74 -2.47
N GLY A 48 1.88 13.67 -2.15
CA GLY A 48 0.46 13.49 -2.40
C GLY A 48 0.14 12.87 -3.77
N LEU A 49 -0.91 12.06 -3.82
CA LEU A 49 -1.35 11.29 -5.00
C LEU A 49 -1.48 12.12 -6.28
N ALA A 50 -2.25 13.20 -6.25
CA ALA A 50 -2.52 14.01 -7.45
C ALA A 50 -1.23 14.65 -7.99
N ARG A 51 -0.36 15.13 -7.08
CA ARG A 51 0.90 15.76 -7.45
C ARG A 51 1.90 14.77 -8.01
N TRP A 52 2.00 13.58 -7.40
CA TRP A 52 2.84 12.51 -7.91
C TRP A 52 2.38 12.07 -9.30
N ALA A 53 1.08 11.86 -9.50
CA ALA A 53 0.51 11.48 -10.79
C ALA A 53 0.83 12.51 -11.90
N GLU A 54 0.68 13.80 -11.60
CA GLU A 54 1.07 14.88 -12.53
C GLU A 54 2.56 14.87 -12.86
N GLN A 55 3.43 14.60 -11.89
CA GLN A 55 4.89 14.58 -12.08
C GLN A 55 5.35 13.38 -12.92
N ASP A 56 4.72 12.22 -12.72
CA ASP A 56 5.09 10.97 -13.38
C ASP A 56 4.38 10.77 -14.73
N GLY A 57 3.43 11.66 -15.07
CA GLY A 57 2.59 11.52 -16.25
C GLY A 57 1.61 10.34 -16.16
N ALA A 58 1.28 9.95 -14.93
CA ALA A 58 0.38 8.85 -14.60
C ALA A 58 -1.04 9.36 -14.30
N GLU A 59 -2.01 8.44 -14.31
CA GLU A 59 -3.34 8.75 -13.79
C GLU A 59 -3.36 8.66 -12.26
N VAL A 60 -4.23 9.44 -11.62
CA VAL A 60 -4.39 9.43 -10.15
C VAL A 60 -4.78 8.03 -9.64
N GLU A 61 -5.53 7.26 -10.45
CA GLU A 61 -5.87 5.87 -10.13
C GLU A 61 -4.63 4.98 -10.06
N GLN A 62 -3.67 5.14 -10.97
CA GLN A 62 -2.42 4.37 -10.98
C GLN A 62 -1.54 4.73 -9.77
N ALA A 63 -1.48 6.02 -9.42
CA ALA A 63 -0.81 6.46 -8.19
C ALA A 63 -1.46 5.82 -6.95
N PHE A 64 -2.80 5.75 -6.92
CA PHE A 64 -3.53 5.13 -5.82
C PHE A 64 -3.26 3.62 -5.72
N GLN A 65 -3.25 2.92 -6.85
CA GLN A 65 -2.90 1.49 -6.90
C GLN A 65 -1.47 1.25 -6.41
N THR A 66 -0.51 2.07 -6.83
CA THR A 66 0.89 1.98 -6.40
C THR A 66 1.03 2.19 -4.89
N LEU A 67 0.36 3.21 -4.34
CA LEU A 67 0.32 3.46 -2.91
C LEU A 67 -0.28 2.29 -2.13
N MET A 68 -1.43 1.78 -2.58
CA MET A 68 -2.11 0.66 -1.92
C MET A 68 -1.27 -0.61 -1.96
N THR A 69 -0.59 -0.90 -3.07
CA THR A 69 0.33 -2.03 -3.18
C THR A 69 1.55 -1.87 -2.26
N GLY A 70 2.16 -0.69 -2.20
CA GLY A 70 3.28 -0.43 -1.28
C GLY A 70 2.88 -0.57 0.20
N LEU A 71 1.69 -0.11 0.58
CA LEU A 71 1.12 -0.33 1.92
C LEU A 71 0.85 -1.82 2.18
N ALA A 72 0.31 -2.55 1.20
CA ALA A 72 0.06 -3.99 1.30
C ALA A 72 1.36 -4.78 1.50
N ILE A 73 2.43 -4.44 0.76
CA ILE A 73 3.75 -5.05 0.92
C ILE A 73 4.31 -4.76 2.31
N ARG A 74 4.30 -3.49 2.77
CA ARG A 74 4.78 -3.14 4.13
C ARG A 74 4.02 -3.90 5.22
N TYR A 75 2.70 -3.99 5.09
CA TYR A 75 1.86 -4.76 6.01
C TYR A 75 2.20 -6.26 5.97
N PHE A 76 2.27 -6.85 4.78
CA PHE A 76 2.65 -8.25 4.60
C PHE A 76 4.03 -8.53 5.21
N SER A 77 5.04 -7.71 4.93
CA SER A 77 6.38 -7.86 5.51
C SER A 77 6.38 -7.77 7.04
N ALA A 78 5.58 -6.87 7.62
CA ALA A 78 5.46 -6.76 9.08
C ALA A 78 4.79 -7.99 9.72
N VAL A 79 3.77 -8.56 9.06
CA VAL A 79 3.03 -9.73 9.56
C VAL A 79 3.78 -11.04 9.30
N ALA A 80 4.26 -11.26 8.08
CA ALA A 80 4.97 -12.47 7.67
C ALA A 80 6.40 -12.52 8.20
N GLY A 81 7.03 -11.36 8.42
CA GLY A 81 8.36 -11.21 9.00
C GLY A 81 8.36 -10.97 10.50
N GLY A 82 7.25 -11.22 11.21
CA GLY A 82 7.05 -10.88 12.61
C GLY A 82 8.26 -11.20 13.53
N GLY A 83 8.99 -10.14 13.90
CA GLY A 83 9.97 -10.13 14.98
C GLY A 83 11.42 -9.98 14.52
N ALA A 84 11.88 -8.74 14.37
CA ALA A 84 13.28 -8.38 14.65
C ALA A 84 13.31 -7.49 15.89
#